data_AF-A0A937IMR9-F1
#
_entry.id   AF-A0A937IMR9-F1
#
_cell.length_a   1.000
_cell.length_b   1.000
_cell.length_c   1.000
_cell.angle_alpha   90.00
_cell.angle_beta   90.00
_cell.angle_gamma   90.00
#
_symmetry.space_group_name_H-M   'P 1'
#
loop_
_entity.id
_entity.type
_entity.pdbx_description
1 polymer ?
#
loop_
_entity_poly.entity_id
_entity_poly.type
_entity_poly.pdbx_seq_one_letter_code
_entity_poly.pdbx_strand_id
1 'polypeptide(L)' 'MKLEDTMHFLWNKYLETKDMEYLAEACEKAPFFGQEDMGKEIATILRNYKK' A
#
# COMPACT_ATOMS: atom_id res chain seq x y z
N MET A 1 -2.34 7.52 15.61
CA MET A 1 -1.15 7.49 14.73
C MET A 1 -1.47 8.31 13.49
N LYS A 2 -0.57 9.17 13.02
CA LYS A 2 -0.87 10.00 11.83
C LYS A 2 -0.81 9.12 10.58
N LEU A 3 -1.51 9.53 9.52
CA LEU A 3 -1.50 8.82 8.24
C LEU A 3 -0.06 8.70 7.70
N GLU A 4 0.71 9.77 7.81
CA GLU A 4 2.12 9.83 7.43
C GLU A 4 2.98 8.78 8.16
N ASP A 5 2.83 8.64 9.48
CA ASP A 5 3.54 7.62 10.27
C ASP A 5 3.21 6.20 9.77
N THR A 6 1.94 5.98 9.40
CA THR A 6 1.46 4.70 8.90
C THR A 6 2.04 4.39 7.52
N MET A 7 2.06 5.37 6.64
CA MET A 7 2.64 5.25 5.30
C MET A 7 4.15 4.96 5.37
N HIS A 8 4.88 5.66 6.25
CA HIS A 8 6.30 5.41 6.47
C HIS A 8 6.56 4.01 7.02
N PHE A 9 5.77 3.56 7.98
CA PHE A 9 5.90 2.21 8.53
C PHE A 9 5.69 1.13 7.46
N LEU A 10 4.60 1.21 6.70
CA LEU A 10 4.27 0.24 5.65
C LEU A 10 5.34 0.23 4.55
N TRP A 11 5.78 1.41 4.11
CA TRP A 11 6.83 1.53 3.11
C TRP A 11 8.15 0.92 3.58
N ASN A 12 8.59 1.21 4.80
CA ASN A 12 9.82 0.64 5.35
C ASN A 12 9.72 -0.88 5.49
N LYS A 13 8.57 -1.40 5.94
CA LYS A 13 8.34 -2.85 6.03
C LYS A 13 8.40 -3.54 4.67
N TYR A 14 7.80 -2.93 3.64
CA TYR A 14 7.95 -3.42 2.28
C TYR A 14 9.41 -3.41 1.82
N LEU A 15 10.17 -2.33 2.09
CA LEU A 15 11.57 -2.26 1.68
C LEU A 15 12.44 -3.34 2.34
N GLU A 16 12.19 -3.65 3.61
CA GLU A 16 12.86 -4.70 4.40
C GLU A 16 12.51 -6.12 3.91
N THR A 17 11.22 -6.41 3.73
CA THR A 17 10.71 -7.77 3.55
C THR A 17 10.47 -8.15 2.10
N LYS A 18 10.26 -7.16 1.23
CA LYS A 18 9.69 -7.30 -0.12
C LYS A 18 8.34 -8.03 -0.14
N ASP A 19 7.63 -8.02 0.99
CA ASP A 19 6.28 -8.58 1.08
C ASP A 19 5.28 -7.59 0.47
N MET A 20 4.62 -8.06 -0.60
CA MET A 20 3.71 -7.26 -1.41
C MET A 20 2.45 -6.85 -0.63
N GLU A 21 2.13 -7.51 0.48
CA GLU A 21 0.99 -7.09 1.32
C GLU A 21 1.22 -5.71 1.95
N TYR A 22 2.45 -5.41 2.39
CA TYR A 22 2.75 -4.07 2.92
C TYR A 22 2.65 -2.98 1.85
N LEU A 23 3.02 -3.30 0.61
CA LEU A 23 2.88 -2.39 -0.52
C LEU A 23 1.41 -2.19 -0.89
N ALA A 24 0.63 -3.26 -0.90
CA ALA A 24 -0.81 -3.22 -1.16
C ALA A 24 -1.53 -2.37 -0.10
N GLU A 25 -1.23 -2.58 1.19
CA GLU A 25 -1.81 -1.82 2.28
C GLU A 25 -1.41 -0.34 2.23
N ALA A 26 -0.17 -0.03 1.83
CA ALA A 26 0.26 1.35 1.62
C ALA A 26 -0.55 2.01 0.50
N CYS A 27 -0.76 1.34 -0.63
CA CYS A 27 -1.60 1.86 -1.70
C CYS A 27 -3.05 2.04 -1.23
N GLU A 28 -3.64 1.08 -0.53
CA GLU A 28 -5.02 1.20 -0.06
C GLU A 28 -5.25 2.38 0.90
N LYS A 29 -4.25 2.70 1.74
CA LYS A 29 -4.31 3.83 2.68
C LYS A 29 -3.80 5.14 2.10
N ALA A 30 -3.12 5.12 0.95
CA ALA A 30 -2.55 6.32 0.36
C ALA A 30 -3.69 7.28 -0.02
N PRO A 31 -3.57 8.58 0.33
CA PRO A 31 -4.50 9.59 -0.12
C PRO A 31 -4.20 9.90 -1.59
N PHE A 32 -4.55 8.98 -2.50
CA PHE A 32 -4.51 9.25 -3.93
C PHE A 32 -5.40 10.45 -4.20
N PHE A 33 -4.83 11.50 -4.79
CA PHE A 33 -5.41 12.84 -5.04
C PHE A 33 -6.89 12.83 -5.52
N GLY A 34 -7.83 12.57 -4.62
CA GLY A 34 -9.26 12.39 -4.91
C GLY A 34 -9.65 11.09 -5.63
N GLN A 35 -8.79 10.07 -5.69
CA GLN A 35 -9.05 8.82 -6.41
C GLN A 35 -8.86 7.59 -5.52
N GLU A 36 -9.71 7.45 -4.50
CA GLU A 36 -9.66 6.34 -3.55
C GLU A 36 -9.71 4.95 -4.23
N ASP A 37 -10.48 4.83 -5.31
CA ASP A 37 -10.63 3.58 -6.04
C ASP A 37 -9.34 3.14 -6.75
N MET A 38 -8.47 4.10 -7.12
CA MET A 38 -7.16 3.79 -7.70
C MET A 38 -6.29 3.03 -6.70
N GLY A 39 -6.30 3.43 -5.42
CA GLY A 39 -5.52 2.75 -4.40
C GLY A 39 -5.99 1.34 -4.12
N LYS A 40 -7.30 1.13 -4.09
CA LYS A 40 -7.92 -0.20 -3.94
C LYS A 40 -7.59 -1.11 -5.13
N GLU A 41 -7.63 -0.57 -6.34
CA GLU A 41 -7.32 -1.34 -7.55
C GLU A 41 -5.85 -1.76 -7.58
N ILE A 42 -4.92 -0.83 -7.28
CA ILE A 42 -3.50 -1.14 -7.19
C ILE A 42 -3.24 -2.20 -6.11
N ALA A 43 -3.84 -2.06 -4.92
CA ALA A 43 -3.73 -3.05 -3.85
C ALA A 43 -4.22 -4.43 -4.29
N THR A 44 -5.34 -4.49 -5.03
CA THR A 44 -5.89 -5.73 -5.58
C THR A 44 -4.94 -6.38 -6.59
N ILE A 45 -4.35 -5.60 -7.49
CA ILE A 45 -3.36 -6.09 -8.46
C ILE A 45 -2.14 -6.65 -7.73
N LEU A 46 -1.62 -5.93 -6.74
CA LEU A 46 -0.43 -6.32 -5.98
C LEU A 46 -0.62 -7.65 -5.24
N ARG A 47 -1.79 -7.85 -4.61
CA ARG A 47 -2.14 -9.10 -3.91
C ARG A 47 -2.27 -10.30 -4.86
N ASN A 48 -2.61 -10.06 -6.12
CA ASN A 48 -2.78 -11.09 -7.14
C ASN A 48 -1.53 -11.32 -8.01
N TYR A 49 -0.49 -10.49 -7.90
CA TYR A 49 0.70 -10.48 -8.78
C TYR A 49 1.58 -11.76 -8.73
N LYS A 50 1.21 -12.78 -7.93
CA LYS A 50 1.92 -14.06 -7.84
C LYS A 50 1.02 -15.30 -7.96
N LYS A 51 -0.24 -15.15 -8.36
CA LYS A 51 -1.09 -16.28 -8.73
C LYS A 51 -0.81 -16.76 -10.15
#